data_AF-A0A957Z8Y7-F1
#
_entry.id   AF-A0A957Z8Y7-F1
#
_cell.length_a   1.000
_cell.length_b   1.000
_cell.length_c   1.000
_cell.angle_alpha   90.00
_cell.angle_beta   90.00
_cell.angle_gamma   90.00
#
_symmetry.space_group_name_H-M   'P 1'
#
loop_
_entity.id
_entity.type
_entity.pdbx_description
1 polymer ?
#
loop_
_entity_poly.entity_id
_entity_poly.type
_entity_poly.pdbx_seq_one_letter_code
_entity_poly.pdbx_strand_id
1 'polypeptide(L)'
;MAEPSLKASVPSAKAVVAGSTPVLSNEQLLAMYRMMFLIRRVEESLLELAESGKIGGAMHTAIGHEGAAVGMAAALRKDDYLTCTYRGHHHSLARGMDAKRAICEVLGKEPGFAKGKGGSMHFLDPSLGLMGANGIVGAQVPHAAGMALASKIRGEDKIAITF
;
A
#
# COMPACT_ATOMS: atom_id res chain seq x y z
N MET A 1 -8.94 12.38 36.82
CA MET A 1 -8.65 11.92 35.44
C MET A 1 -9.79 12.41 34.57
N ALA A 2 -9.51 13.22 33.56
CA ALA A 2 -10.52 13.77 32.66
C ALA A 2 -11.08 12.66 31.75
N GLU A 3 -12.40 12.67 31.51
CA GLU A 3 -13.00 11.74 30.55
C GLU A 3 -12.46 11.99 29.14
N PRO A 4 -12.15 10.93 28.36
CA PRO A 4 -11.66 11.10 27.00
C PRO A 4 -12.71 11.79 26.13
N SER A 5 -12.26 12.80 25.36
CA SER A 5 -13.08 13.64 24.47
C SER A 5 -13.68 12.90 23.26
N LEU A 6 -13.37 11.62 23.10
CA LEU A 6 -13.85 10.78 22.01
C LEU A 6 -14.42 9.48 22.60
N LYS A 7 -15.74 9.34 22.53
CA LYS A 7 -16.38 8.01 22.55
C LYS A 7 -16.05 7.32 21.23
N ALA A 8 -14.88 6.71 21.13
CA ALA A 8 -14.58 5.80 20.05
C ALA A 8 -15.49 4.58 20.25
N SER A 9 -16.46 4.38 19.36
CA SER A 9 -17.01 3.05 19.17
C SER A 9 -15.85 2.18 18.74
N VAL A 10 -15.29 1.41 19.68
CA VAL A 10 -14.39 0.31 19.35
C VAL A 10 -15.05 -0.41 18.17
N PRO A 11 -14.40 -0.56 17.00
CA PRO A 11 -14.94 -1.40 15.96
C PRO A 11 -15.07 -2.77 16.61
N SER A 12 -16.30 -3.14 16.93
CA SER A 12 -16.61 -4.40 17.56
C SER A 12 -16.01 -5.48 16.67
N ALA A 13 -15.40 -6.50 17.26
CA ALA A 13 -15.09 -7.76 16.59
C ALA A 13 -16.32 -8.40 15.90
N LYS A 14 -17.51 -7.82 16.04
CA LYS A 14 -18.67 -7.97 15.16
C LYS A 14 -18.58 -7.12 13.88
N ALA A 15 -17.44 -7.10 13.20
CA ALA A 15 -17.45 -6.73 11.79
C ALA A 15 -18.39 -7.72 11.09
N VAL A 16 -19.48 -7.21 10.58
CA VAL A 16 -20.63 -7.94 10.08
C VAL A 16 -20.19 -9.02 9.08
N VAL A 17 -20.24 -10.30 9.50
CA VAL A 17 -20.27 -11.46 8.58
C VAL A 17 -21.72 -11.76 8.18
N ALA A 18 -22.61 -10.77 8.27
CA ALA A 18 -23.96 -10.85 7.72
C ALA A 18 -23.99 -10.08 6.40
N GLY A 19 -23.33 -10.65 5.40
CA GLY A 19 -23.41 -10.21 4.01
C GLY A 19 -23.16 -11.42 3.13
N SER A 20 -23.95 -11.56 2.06
CA SER A 20 -23.59 -12.49 0.98
C SER A 20 -22.19 -12.15 0.49
N THR A 21 -21.29 -13.13 0.39
CA THR A 21 -19.98 -12.93 -0.23
C THR A 21 -20.18 -12.20 -1.56
N PRO A 22 -19.59 -11.00 -1.76
CA PRO A 22 -19.78 -10.28 -3.00
C PRO A 22 -19.32 -11.16 -4.15
N VAL A 23 -20.23 -11.42 -5.08
CA VAL A 23 -19.92 -12.23 -6.26
C VAL A 23 -19.14 -11.34 -7.22
N LEU A 24 -17.81 -11.50 -7.24
CA LEU A 24 -16.95 -10.84 -8.20
C LEU A 24 -17.17 -11.45 -9.58
N SER A 25 -17.27 -10.60 -10.60
CA SER A 25 -17.32 -11.05 -11.99
C SER A 25 -16.00 -11.71 -12.40
N ASN A 26 -16.05 -12.59 -13.40
CA ASN A 26 -14.84 -13.19 -13.98
C ASN A 26 -13.85 -12.12 -14.47
N GLU A 27 -14.35 -10.98 -14.97
CA GLU A 27 -13.50 -9.86 -15.38
C GLU A 27 -12.73 -9.26 -14.20
N GLN A 28 -13.41 -9.00 -13.08
CA GLN A 28 -12.75 -8.51 -11.86
C GLN A 28 -11.73 -9.53 -11.32
N LEU A 29 -12.08 -10.81 -11.28
CA LEU A 29 -11.17 -11.87 -10.85
C LEU A 29 -9.93 -11.97 -11.73
N LEU A 30 -10.10 -11.88 -13.06
CA LEU A 30 -8.98 -11.86 -14.01
C LEU A 30 -8.11 -10.61 -13.84
N ALA A 31 -8.69 -9.44 -13.61
CA ALA A 31 -7.94 -8.22 -13.35
C ALA A 31 -7.11 -8.32 -12.06
N MET A 32 -7.72 -8.84 -10.99
CA MET A 32 -7.03 -9.08 -9.72
C MET A 32 -5.89 -10.09 -9.88
N TYR A 33 -6.11 -11.20 -10.60
CA TYR A 33 -5.07 -12.18 -10.88
C TYR A 33 -3.91 -11.60 -11.68
N ARG A 34 -4.20 -10.82 -12.73
CA ARG A 34 -3.17 -10.13 -13.52
C ARG A 34 -2.35 -9.17 -12.67
N MET A 35 -2.98 -8.45 -11.75
CA MET A 35 -2.27 -7.56 -10.83
C MET A 35 -1.37 -8.34 -9.86
N MET A 36 -1.86 -9.43 -9.26
CA MET A 36 -1.04 -10.29 -8.40
C MET A 36 0.17 -10.85 -9.16
N PHE A 37 -0.04 -11.30 -10.40
CA PHE A 37 1.03 -11.82 -11.25
C PHE A 37 2.05 -10.74 -11.63
N LEU A 38 1.60 -9.53 -11.95
CA LEU A 38 2.47 -8.38 -12.21
C LEU A 38 3.35 -8.08 -10.99
N ILE A 39 2.75 -7.99 -9.80
CA ILE A 39 3.47 -7.76 -8.54
C ILE A 39 4.56 -8.83 -8.36
N ARG A 40 4.20 -10.11 -8.49
CA ARG A 40 5.14 -11.23 -8.36
C ARG A 40 6.32 -11.08 -9.33
N ARG A 41 6.05 -10.78 -10.60
CA ARG A 41 7.09 -10.64 -11.62
C ARG A 41 8.00 -9.45 -11.37
N VAL A 42 7.45 -8.32 -10.93
CA VAL A 42 8.26 -7.16 -10.55
C VAL A 42 9.18 -7.52 -9.39
N GLU A 43 8.65 -8.12 -8.32
CA GLU A 43 9.45 -8.42 -7.13
C GLU A 43 10.51 -9.49 -7.36
N GLU A 44 10.23 -10.54 -8.14
CA GLU A 44 11.26 -11.51 -8.53
C GLU A 44 12.36 -10.88 -9.39
N SER A 45 11.98 -10.04 -10.36
CA SER A 45 12.98 -9.33 -11.20
C SER A 45 13.86 -8.42 -10.35
N LEU A 46 13.26 -7.75 -9.37
CA LEU A 46 13.97 -6.92 -8.40
C LEU A 46 14.90 -7.77 -7.52
N LEU A 47 14.47 -8.96 -7.10
CA LEU A 47 15.29 -9.89 -6.32
C LEU A 47 16.51 -10.36 -7.12
N GLU A 48 16.34 -10.77 -8.38
CA GLU A 48 17.45 -11.14 -9.27
C GLU A 48 18.45 -9.98 -9.48
N LEU A 49 17.94 -8.75 -9.61
CA LEU A 49 18.78 -7.55 -9.70
C LEU A 49 19.54 -7.26 -8.41
N ALA A 50 18.94 -7.53 -7.25
CA ALA A 50 19.61 -7.42 -5.96
C ALA A 50 20.70 -8.48 -5.79
N GLU A 51 20.41 -9.74 -6.13
CA GLU A 51 21.36 -10.87 -6.06
C GLU A 51 22.55 -10.67 -7.00
N SER A 52 22.33 -10.05 -8.16
CA SER A 52 23.42 -9.66 -9.08
C SER A 52 24.20 -8.41 -8.65
N GLY A 53 23.89 -7.82 -7.49
CA GLY A 53 24.58 -6.65 -6.94
C GLY A 53 24.23 -5.32 -7.59
N LYS A 54 23.18 -5.26 -8.42
CA LYS A 54 22.76 -4.03 -9.11
C LYS A 54 21.89 -3.11 -8.24
N ILE A 55 21.39 -3.62 -7.11
CA ILE A 55 20.61 -2.85 -6.15
C ILE A 55 21.40 -2.78 -4.85
N GLY A 56 21.65 -1.56 -4.38
CA GLY A 56 22.32 -1.32 -3.10
C GLY A 56 21.35 -1.47 -1.93
N GLY A 57 21.84 -2.08 -0.84
CA GLY A 57 21.07 -2.24 0.40
C GLY A 57 20.12 -3.44 0.39
N ALA A 58 19.21 -3.46 1.35
CA ALA A 58 18.29 -4.57 1.54
C ALA A 58 17.06 -4.47 0.62
N MET A 59 16.78 -5.57 -0.09
CA MET A 59 15.56 -5.76 -0.86
C MET A 59 14.50 -6.42 0.02
N HIS A 60 13.33 -5.79 0.11
CA HIS A 60 12.24 -6.28 0.96
C HIS A 60 11.01 -6.60 0.10
N THR A 61 11.03 -7.78 -0.51
CA THR A 61 9.88 -8.27 -1.29
C THR A 61 8.73 -8.64 -0.36
N ALA A 62 7.51 -8.56 -0.89
CA ALA A 62 6.28 -9.03 -0.30
C ALA A 62 5.73 -10.29 -0.99
N ILE A 63 6.55 -10.99 -1.78
CA ILE A 63 6.28 -12.29 -2.39
C ILE A 63 5.47 -13.18 -1.44
N GLY A 64 4.28 -13.60 -1.88
CA GLY A 64 3.31 -14.37 -1.09
C GLY A 64 2.19 -13.54 -0.43
N HIS A 65 2.26 -12.21 -0.46
CA HIS A 65 1.26 -11.29 0.10
C HIS A 65 0.48 -10.51 -0.98
N GLU A 66 0.58 -10.90 -2.25
CA GLU A 66 -0.02 -10.18 -3.37
C GLU A 66 -1.54 -10.10 -3.25
N GLY A 67 -2.17 -11.19 -2.78
CA GLY A 67 -3.61 -11.24 -2.55
C GLY A 67 -4.09 -10.22 -1.51
N ALA A 68 -3.31 -9.98 -0.45
CA ALA A 68 -3.65 -8.99 0.55
C ALA A 68 -3.62 -7.56 -0.03
N ALA A 69 -2.60 -7.24 -0.83
CA ALA A 69 -2.51 -5.94 -1.50
C ALA A 69 -3.61 -5.71 -2.54
N VAL A 70 -3.86 -6.70 -3.40
CA VAL A 70 -4.85 -6.59 -4.47
C VAL A 70 -6.28 -6.59 -3.92
N GLY A 71 -6.56 -7.42 -2.92
CA GLY A 71 -7.85 -7.41 -2.23
C GLY A 71 -8.12 -6.07 -1.55
N MET A 72 -7.12 -5.50 -0.86
CA MET A 72 -7.21 -4.16 -0.29
C MET A 72 -7.47 -3.11 -1.36
N ALA A 73 -6.69 -3.09 -2.45
CA ALA A 73 -6.85 -2.09 -3.51
C ALA A 73 -8.22 -2.18 -4.21
N ALA A 74 -8.79 -3.39 -4.33
CA ALA A 74 -10.13 -3.59 -4.88
C ALA A 74 -11.26 -3.10 -3.95
N ALA A 75 -11.01 -3.02 -2.64
CA ALA A 75 -11.99 -2.57 -1.64
C ALA A 75 -11.93 -1.06 -1.36
N LEU A 76 -10.83 -0.38 -1.71
CA LEU A 76 -10.63 1.04 -1.46
C LEU A 76 -11.04 1.90 -2.65
N ARG A 77 -11.43 3.15 -2.36
CA ARG A 77 -11.50 4.19 -3.38
C ARG A 77 -10.09 4.71 -3.67
N LYS A 78 -9.93 5.30 -4.85
CA LYS A 78 -8.63 5.84 -5.32
C LYS A 78 -8.09 6.95 -4.41
N ASP A 79 -8.96 7.69 -3.75
CA ASP A 79 -8.65 8.83 -2.89
C ASP A 79 -8.56 8.46 -1.39
N ASP A 80 -8.77 7.20 -1.02
CA ASP A 80 -8.51 6.72 0.34
C ASP A 80 -7.00 6.65 0.60
N TYR A 81 -6.57 7.04 1.78
CA TYR A 81 -5.15 7.09 2.14
C TYR A 81 -4.62 5.70 2.46
N LEU A 82 -3.41 5.42 2.00
CA LEU A 82 -2.64 4.21 2.29
C LEU A 82 -1.25 4.59 2.76
N THR A 83 -0.88 4.06 3.93
CA THR A 83 0.51 3.96 4.38
C THR A 83 0.89 2.49 4.54
N CYS A 84 2.18 2.20 4.46
CA CYS A 84 2.66 0.84 4.62
C CYS A 84 4.06 0.80 5.24
N THR A 85 4.44 -0.40 5.67
CA THR A 85 5.81 -0.74 6.06
C THR A 85 6.79 -0.60 4.89
N TYR A 86 8.06 -0.91 5.17
CA TYR A 86 9.17 -1.00 4.23
C TYR A 86 8.96 -2.02 3.09
N ARG A 87 7.96 -2.91 3.18
CA ARG A 87 7.55 -3.85 2.10
C ARG A 87 6.47 -3.26 1.20
N GLY A 88 6.53 -1.96 0.91
CA GLY A 88 5.43 -1.24 0.26
C GLY A 88 5.19 -1.53 -1.24
N HIS A 89 6.02 -2.35 -1.90
CA HIS A 89 5.98 -2.54 -3.36
C HIS A 89 4.61 -3.06 -3.83
N HIS A 90 4.19 -4.21 -3.31
CA HIS A 90 2.93 -4.85 -3.65
C HIS A 90 1.71 -3.93 -3.44
N HIS A 91 1.63 -3.24 -2.30
CA HIS A 91 0.57 -2.26 -2.04
C HIS A 91 0.58 -1.10 -3.04
N SER A 92 1.77 -0.57 -3.37
CA SER A 92 1.90 0.55 -4.29
C SER A 92 1.48 0.16 -5.71
N LEU A 93 1.97 -0.98 -6.20
CA LEU A 93 1.61 -1.53 -7.50
C LEU A 93 0.12 -1.85 -7.59
N ALA A 94 -0.46 -2.47 -6.54
CA ALA A 94 -1.90 -2.75 -6.48
C ALA A 94 -2.75 -1.47 -6.53
N ARG A 95 -2.24 -0.34 -6.01
CA ARG A 95 -2.88 0.98 -6.12
C ARG A 95 -2.68 1.67 -7.47
N GLY A 96 -2.05 1.00 -8.44
CA GLY A 96 -1.88 1.49 -9.80
C GLY A 96 -0.56 2.24 -10.05
N MET A 97 0.41 2.11 -9.14
CA MET A 97 1.75 2.66 -9.37
C MET A 97 2.37 2.02 -10.62
N ASP A 98 2.92 2.85 -11.52
CA ASP A 98 3.57 2.37 -12.74
C ASP A 98 4.77 1.47 -12.40
N ALA A 99 4.73 0.23 -12.89
CA ALA A 99 5.73 -0.79 -12.59
C ALA A 99 7.13 -0.41 -13.10
N LYS A 100 7.23 0.24 -14.26
CA LYS A 100 8.52 0.66 -14.83
C LYS A 100 9.16 1.74 -13.96
N ARG A 101 8.38 2.75 -13.55
CA ARG A 101 8.83 3.80 -12.64
C ARG A 101 9.16 3.24 -11.25
N ALA A 102 8.42 2.25 -10.77
CA ALA A 102 8.72 1.56 -9.51
C ALA A 102 10.09 0.86 -9.57
N ILE A 103 10.36 0.14 -10.66
CA ILE A 103 11.68 -0.48 -10.89
C ILE A 103 12.78 0.59 -11.01
N CYS A 104 12.51 1.71 -11.70
CA CYS A 104 13.44 2.83 -11.76
C CYS A 104 13.73 3.40 -10.36
N GLU A 105 12.73 3.52 -9.50
CA GLU A 105 12.89 4.02 -8.13
C GLU A 105 13.84 3.14 -7.33
N VAL A 106 13.66 1.81 -7.39
CA VAL A 106 14.53 0.87 -6.67
C VAL A 106 15.95 0.84 -7.23
N LEU A 107 16.10 1.02 -8.55
CA LEU A 107 17.41 1.08 -9.21
C LEU A 107 18.11 2.44 -9.07
N GLY A 108 17.56 3.38 -8.31
CA GLY A 108 18.17 4.69 -8.15
C GLY A 108 18.16 5.56 -9.41
N LYS A 109 17.21 5.34 -10.32
CA LYS A 109 17.10 6.04 -11.60
C LYS A 109 16.14 7.23 -11.51
N GLU A 110 16.47 8.30 -12.23
CA GLU A 110 15.70 9.55 -12.26
C GLU A 110 14.21 9.40 -12.60
N PRO A 111 13.78 8.48 -13.49
CA PRO A 111 12.35 8.29 -13.78
C PRO A 111 11.50 7.75 -12.62
N GLY A 112 12.13 7.36 -11.51
CA GLY A 112 11.45 6.95 -10.28
C GLY A 112 10.58 8.05 -9.69
N PHE A 113 9.64 7.68 -8.81
CA PHE A 113 8.68 8.60 -8.19
C PHE A 113 9.33 9.64 -7.28
N ALA A 114 10.42 9.28 -6.60
CA ALA A 114 11.25 10.18 -5.80
C ALA A 114 12.62 10.41 -6.48
N LYS A 115 12.67 10.28 -7.81
CA LYS A 115 13.88 10.39 -8.62
C LYS A 115 14.96 9.38 -8.23
N GLY A 116 14.55 8.18 -7.81
CA GLY A 116 15.45 7.11 -7.39
C GLY A 116 16.03 7.28 -5.98
N LYS A 117 15.58 8.26 -5.20
CA LYS A 117 16.12 8.53 -3.86
C LYS A 117 15.42 7.74 -2.75
N GLY A 118 14.18 7.31 -2.99
CA GLY A 118 13.40 6.54 -2.04
C GLY A 118 13.82 5.07 -1.99
N GLY A 119 14.30 4.53 -3.12
CA GLY A 119 14.76 3.15 -3.21
C GLY A 119 13.65 2.14 -2.83
N SER A 120 14.04 0.98 -2.32
CA SER A 120 13.10 -0.10 -2.01
C SER A 120 12.08 0.22 -0.90
N MET A 121 12.34 1.17 0.00
CA MET A 121 11.56 1.30 1.24
C MET A 121 10.65 2.53 1.31
N HIS A 122 10.74 3.47 0.36
CA HIS A 122 10.07 4.78 0.44
C HIS A 122 9.22 5.09 -0.80
N PHE A 123 8.43 4.12 -1.24
CA PHE A 123 7.47 4.32 -2.33
C PHE A 123 6.37 5.30 -1.88
N LEU A 124 6.03 6.23 -2.77
CA LEU A 124 5.18 7.39 -2.50
C LEU A 124 4.51 7.82 -3.81
N ASP A 125 3.20 8.03 -3.77
CA ASP A 125 2.46 8.73 -4.82
C ASP A 125 1.11 9.24 -4.25
N PRO A 126 1.05 10.50 -3.77
CA PRO A 126 -0.18 11.04 -3.20
C PRO A 126 -1.37 11.05 -4.18
N SER A 127 -1.13 11.05 -5.49
CA SER A 127 -2.21 10.98 -6.49
C SER A 127 -2.93 9.64 -6.50
N LEU A 128 -2.27 8.60 -5.97
CA LEU A 128 -2.82 7.26 -5.77
C LEU A 128 -3.25 7.01 -4.32
N GLY A 129 -3.28 8.06 -3.48
CA GLY A 129 -3.50 7.94 -2.03
C GLY A 129 -2.35 7.26 -1.29
N LEU A 130 -1.21 7.01 -1.95
CA LEU A 130 -0.03 6.39 -1.34
C LEU A 130 0.79 7.44 -0.61
N MET A 131 0.63 7.50 0.70
CA MET A 131 1.18 8.56 1.56
C MET A 131 2.56 8.18 2.16
N GLY A 132 3.17 7.12 1.64
CA GLY A 132 4.53 6.72 1.95
C GLY A 132 4.65 5.33 2.56
N ALA A 133 5.59 4.54 2.02
CA ALA A 133 6.17 3.38 2.69
C ALA A 133 7.24 3.84 3.69
N ASN A 134 7.35 3.17 4.83
CA ASN A 134 8.22 3.57 5.93
C ASN A 134 9.24 2.49 6.30
N GLY A 135 10.53 2.84 6.26
CA GLY A 135 11.64 2.02 6.78
C GLY A 135 11.56 1.76 8.29
N ILE A 136 11.01 2.72 9.05
CA ILE A 136 10.87 2.63 10.51
C ILE A 136 9.57 1.90 10.84
N VAL A 137 9.69 0.71 11.39
CA VAL A 137 8.55 -0.14 11.75
C VAL A 137 7.68 0.55 12.79
N GLY A 138 6.38 0.68 12.49
CA GLY A 138 5.38 1.29 13.36
C GLY A 138 5.19 2.80 13.14
N ALA A 139 6.11 3.47 12.45
CA ALA A 139 6.00 4.92 12.19
C ALA A 139 4.80 5.28 11.30
N GLN A 140 4.35 4.35 10.46
CA GLN A 140 3.21 4.55 9.56
C GLN A 140 1.86 4.62 10.27
N VAL A 141 1.75 4.02 11.47
CA VAL A 141 0.49 3.91 12.23
C VAL A 141 -0.02 5.27 12.71
N PRO A 142 0.78 6.10 13.42
CA PRO A 142 0.33 7.43 13.83
C PRO A 142 0.06 8.35 12.62
N HIS A 143 0.78 8.18 11.51
CA HIS A 143 0.50 8.93 10.28
C HIS A 143 -0.90 8.63 9.75
N ALA A 144 -1.27 7.35 9.63
CA ALA A 144 -2.61 6.96 9.18
C ALA A 144 -3.71 7.44 10.13
N ALA A 145 -3.49 7.35 11.45
CA ALA A 145 -4.42 7.88 12.44
C ALA A 145 -4.62 9.40 12.28
N GLY A 146 -3.54 10.14 12.04
CA GLY A 146 -3.58 11.58 11.73
C GLY A 146 -4.37 11.90 10.45
N MET A 147 -4.19 11.10 9.40
CA MET A 147 -4.93 11.28 8.13
C MET A 147 -6.44 10.97 8.28
N ALA A 148 -6.79 9.92 9.02
CA ALA A 148 -8.17 9.61 9.35
C ALA A 148 -8.81 10.74 10.18
N LEU A 149 -8.08 11.26 11.18
CA LEU A 149 -8.54 12.38 12.00
C LEU A 149 -8.73 13.66 11.16
N ALA A 150 -7.80 13.95 10.25
CA ALA A 150 -7.90 15.10 9.36
C ALA A 150 -9.14 15.00 8.44
N SER A 151 -9.40 13.81 7.89
CA SER A 151 -10.59 13.56 7.06
C SER A 151 -11.87 13.81 7.84
N LYS A 152 -11.94 13.30 9.09
CA LYS A 152 -13.08 13.54 10.00
C LYS A 152 -13.29 15.03 10.30
N ILE A 153 -12.22 15.77 10.60
CA ILE A 153 -12.29 17.22 10.92
C ILE A 153 -12.81 18.02 9.71
N ARG A 154 -12.42 17.61 8.49
CA ARG A 154 -12.82 18.27 7.24
C ARG A 154 -14.20 17.83 6.73
N GLY A 155 -14.84 16.86 7.37
CA GLY A 155 -16.09 16.29 6.87
C GLY A 155 -15.93 15.51 5.56
N GLU A 156 -14.72 14.99 5.30
CA GLU A 156 -14.44 14.14 4.13
C GLU A 156 -14.84 12.70 4.44
N ASP A 157 -15.57 12.05 3.53
CA ASP A 157 -15.84 10.62 3.59
C ASP A 157 -14.65 9.83 3.02
N LYS A 158 -13.45 9.99 3.59
CA LYS A 158 -12.24 9.22 3.22
C LYS A 158 -11.76 8.39 4.38
N ILE A 159 -11.18 7.22 4.08
CA ILE A 159 -10.53 6.40 5.10
C ILE A 159 -9.01 6.45 4.95
N ALA A 160 -8.32 6.08 6.03
CA ALA A 160 -6.90 5.80 6.01
C ALA A 160 -6.68 4.35 6.45
N ILE A 161 -5.97 3.58 5.61
CA ILE A 161 -5.53 2.22 5.93
C ILE A 161 -4.02 2.20 6.10
N THR A 162 -3.55 1.33 6.99
CA THR A 162 -2.12 1.15 7.24
C THR A 162 -1.79 -0.33 7.42
N PHE A 163 -0.60 -0.70 6.97
CA PHE A 163 0.02 -2.02 7.17
C PHE A 163 1.34 -1.87 7.91
#